data_AF-A0AAE0LBP8-F1
#
_entry.id   AF-A0AAE0LBP8-F1
#
_cell.length_a   1.000
_cell.length_b   1.000
_cell.length_c   1.000
_cell.angle_alpha   90.00
_cell.angle_beta   90.00
_cell.angle_gamma   90.00
#
_symmetry.space_group_name_H-M   'P 1'
#
loop_
_entity.id
_entity.type
_entity.pdbx_description
1 polymer ?
#
loop_
_entity_poly.entity_id
_entity_poly.type
_entity_poly.pdbx_seq_one_letter_code
_entity_poly.pdbx_strand_id
1 'polypeptide(L)'
;MGVKGLEVSPVAAGPVENSGHHHIVVDGGAVKAGVALPFDGTHIHFGKGQTQAEIELPPGKHKLTLQFANIRHESYGPGYSKTINVTVE
;
A
#
# COMPACT_ATOMS: atom_id res chain seq x y z
N MET A 1 5.63 -6.34 6.84
CA MET A 1 6.93 -6.23 6.14
C MET A 1 7.52 -4.87 6.45
N GLY A 2 8.81 -4.77 6.76
CA GLY A 2 9.44 -3.48 7.06
C GLY A 2 9.75 -2.68 5.79
N VAL A 3 9.62 -1.35 5.87
CA VAL A 3 10.12 -0.42 4.85
C VAL A 3 11.55 -0.04 5.22
N LYS A 4 12.48 -0.02 4.26
CA LYS A 4 13.87 0.38 4.53
C LYS A 4 14.02 1.88 4.34
N GLY A 5 14.57 2.55 5.35
CA GLY A 5 14.90 3.98 5.29
C GLY A 5 13.70 4.93 5.43
N LEU A 6 12.51 4.41 5.75
CA LEU A 6 11.31 5.19 6.06
C LEU A 6 10.55 4.51 7.21
N GLU A 7 9.78 5.31 7.95
CA GLU A 7 8.95 4.85 9.06
C GLU A 7 7.47 4.77 8.66
N VAL A 8 6.73 3.84 9.28
CA VAL A 8 5.28 3.78 9.14
C VAL A 8 4.65 4.80 10.09
N SER A 9 3.83 5.71 9.56
CA SER A 9 3.16 6.76 10.32
C SER A 9 1.66 6.84 9.97
N PRO A 10 0.77 6.99 10.95
CA PRO A 10 -0.64 7.24 10.67
C PRO A 10 -0.84 8.62 10.05
N VAL A 11 -1.76 8.74 9.10
CA VAL A 11 -2.15 10.02 8.48
C VAL A 11 -2.57 11.05 9.54
N ALA A 12 -3.20 10.61 10.63
CA ALA A 12 -3.64 11.46 11.73
C ALA A 12 -2.48 12.14 12.49
N ALA A 13 -1.23 11.67 12.35
CA ALA A 13 -0.06 12.33 12.92
C ALA A 13 0.37 13.58 12.15
N GLY A 14 -0.23 13.86 10.98
CA GLY A 14 0.17 14.96 10.12
C GLY A 14 1.50 14.70 9.40
N PRO A 15 2.09 15.73 8.76
CA PRO A 15 3.33 15.59 8.00
C PRO A 15 4.49 15.18 8.91
N VAL A 16 4.92 13.91 8.82
CA VAL A 16 6.09 13.38 9.51
C VAL A 16 7.17 13.10 8.47
N GLU A 17 8.37 13.64 8.67
CA GLU A 17 9.50 13.45 7.76
C GLU A 17 9.87 11.97 7.63
N ASN A 18 10.34 11.57 6.44
CA ASN A 18 10.78 10.20 6.14
C ASN A 18 9.76 9.13 6.55
N SER A 19 8.47 9.40 6.37
CA SER A 19 7.40 8.49 6.79
C SER A 19 6.30 8.34 5.75
N GLY A 20 5.51 7.28 5.91
CA GLY A 20 4.35 7.02 5.07
C GLY A 20 3.49 5.90 5.62
N HIS A 21 2.59 5.39 4.78
CA HIS A 21 1.71 4.28 5.15
C HIS A 21 1.50 3.30 4.01
N HIS A 22 1.03 2.12 4.37
CA HIS A 22 0.83 1.01 3.43
C HIS A 22 -0.48 1.13 2.66
N HIS A 23 -0.46 0.53 1.49
CA HIS A 23 -1.61 0.32 0.62
C HIS A 23 -1.50 -1.05 -0.02
N ILE A 24 -2.63 -1.63 -0.41
CA ILE A 24 -2.65 -2.81 -1.28
C ILE A 24 -3.41 -2.46 -2.55
N VAL A 25 -2.76 -2.69 -3.69
CA VAL A 25 -3.38 -2.66 -5.01
C VAL A 25 -3.78 -4.08 -5.38
N VAL A 26 -5.09 -4.32 -5.49
CA VAL A 26 -5.68 -5.60 -5.87
C VAL A 26 -5.68 -5.71 -7.39
N ASP A 27 -5.10 -6.80 -7.90
CA ASP A 27 -4.93 -7.13 -9.32
C ASP A 27 -4.14 -6.11 -10.16
N GLY A 28 -3.64 -5.05 -9.53
CA GLY A 28 -2.73 -4.06 -10.09
C GLY A 28 -1.26 -4.26 -9.72
N GLY A 29 -0.41 -3.43 -10.33
CA GLY A 29 1.04 -3.44 -10.13
C GLY A 29 1.54 -2.29 -9.25
N ALA A 30 2.86 -2.14 -9.21
CA ALA A 30 3.50 -1.03 -8.51
C ALA A 30 3.11 0.32 -9.12
N VAL A 31 2.90 1.31 -8.26
CA VAL A 31 2.49 2.66 -8.65
C VAL A 31 3.75 3.53 -8.80
N LYS A 32 3.83 4.33 -9.87
CA LYS A 32 4.97 5.22 -10.12
C LYS A 32 5.16 6.23 -8.99
N ALA A 33 6.40 6.66 -8.74
CA ALA A 33 6.69 7.65 -7.72
C ALA A 33 5.93 8.96 -7.96
N GLY A 34 5.37 9.55 -6.91
CA GLY A 34 4.60 10.79 -6.96
C GLY A 34 3.16 10.64 -7.49
N VAL A 35 2.76 9.44 -7.93
CA VAL A 35 1.38 9.20 -8.36
C VAL A 35 0.53 8.85 -7.15
N ALA A 36 -0.60 9.56 -6.99
CA ALA A 36 -1.58 9.30 -5.95
C ALA A 36 -2.30 7.97 -6.20
N LEU A 37 -2.46 7.18 -5.14
CA LEU A 37 -3.33 6.00 -5.17
C LEU A 37 -4.79 6.46 -5.15
N PRO A 38 -5.61 6.05 -6.14
CA PRO A 38 -7.01 6.42 -6.20
C PRO A 38 -7.77 5.76 -5.04
N PHE A 39 -8.81 6.45 -4.55
CA PHE A 39 -9.75 5.88 -3.59
C PHE A 39 -10.85 5.15 -4.35
N ASP A 40 -10.59 3.88 -4.68
CA ASP A 40 -11.53 3.01 -5.40
C ASP A 40 -11.57 1.59 -4.80
N GLY A 41 -12.39 0.71 -5.37
CA GLY A 41 -12.57 -0.66 -4.87
C GLY A 41 -11.36 -1.58 -5.01
N THR A 42 -10.31 -1.16 -5.73
CA THR A 42 -9.09 -1.95 -5.97
C THR A 42 -7.88 -1.47 -5.17
N HIS A 43 -8.01 -0.35 -4.45
CA HIS A 43 -6.96 0.23 -3.63
C HIS A 43 -7.39 0.25 -2.16
N ILE A 44 -6.76 -0.59 -1.35
CA ILE A 44 -7.02 -0.66 0.09
C ILE A 44 -6.01 0.24 0.80
N HIS A 45 -6.52 1.19 1.61
CA HIS A 45 -5.71 2.21 2.29
C HIS A 45 -5.51 1.89 3.77
N PHE A 46 -4.24 1.84 4.22
CA PHE A 46 -3.89 1.58 5.62
C PHE A 46 -3.38 2.86 6.32
N GLY A 47 -4.18 3.93 6.26
CA GLY A 47 -3.83 5.26 6.77
C GLY A 47 -3.72 5.40 8.30
N LYS A 48 -3.99 4.34 9.09
CA LYS A 48 -3.81 4.35 10.55
C LYS A 48 -2.45 3.76 10.97
N GLY A 49 -1.53 3.58 10.02
CA GLY A 49 -0.23 2.97 10.27
C GLY A 49 -0.31 1.45 10.46
N GLN A 50 -1.29 0.79 9.86
CA GLN A 50 -1.43 -0.66 10.00
C GLN A 50 -0.26 -1.39 9.31
N THR A 51 0.29 -2.39 9.99
CA THR A 51 1.37 -3.26 9.49
C THR A 51 0.88 -4.67 9.13
N GLN A 52 -0.38 -4.96 9.47
CA GLN A 52 -1.11 -6.18 9.18
C GLN A 52 -2.57 -5.84 8.86
N ALA A 53 -3.19 -6.64 7.99
CA ALA A 53 -4.59 -6.57 7.65
C ALA A 53 -5.12 -7.96 7.28
N GLU A 54 -6.41 -8.17 7.49
CA GLU A 54 -7.18 -9.24 6.87
C GLU A 54 -7.91 -8.66 5.66
N ILE A 55 -7.92 -9.40 4.55
CA ILE A 55 -8.48 -8.95 3.28
C ILE A 55 -9.33 -10.08 2.72
N GLU A 56 -10.58 -9.78 2.42
CA GLU A 56 -11.48 -10.68 1.73
C GLU A 56 -11.33 -10.50 0.22
N LEU A 57 -11.20 -11.61 -0.50
CA LEU A 57 -11.08 -11.64 -1.95
C LEU A 57 -12.04 -12.71 -2.49
N PRO A 58 -12.60 -12.53 -3.70
CA PRO A 58 -13.39 -13.58 -4.33
C PRO A 58 -12.52 -14.81 -4.64
N PRO A 59 -13.12 -16.01 -4.80
CA PRO A 59 -12.39 -17.18 -5.26
C PRO A 59 -11.71 -16.93 -6.61
N GLY A 60 -10.46 -17.35 -6.75
CA GLY A 60 -9.67 -17.14 -7.96
C GLY A 60 -8.22 -16.70 -7.71
N LYS A 61 -7.52 -16.41 -8.80
CA LYS A 61 -6.14 -15.92 -8.78
C LYS A 61 -6.11 -14.42 -8.63
N HIS A 62 -5.37 -13.93 -7.64
CA HIS A 62 -5.17 -12.51 -7.42
C HIS A 62 -3.71 -12.13 -7.36
N LYS A 63 -3.40 -10.94 -7.86
CA LYS A 63 -2.10 -10.28 -7.72
C LYS A 63 -2.26 -9.16 -6.70
N LEU A 64 -1.59 -9.28 -5.56
CA LEU A 64 -1.63 -8.25 -4.52
C LEU A 64 -0.30 -7.50 -4.51
N THR A 65 -0.34 -6.19 -4.74
CA THR A 65 0.85 -5.34 -4.64
C THR A 65 0.74 -4.46 -3.41
N LEU A 66 1.58 -4.73 -2.40
CA LEU A 66 1.81 -3.82 -1.29
C LEU A 66 2.57 -2.60 -1.83
N GLN A 67 2.02 -1.40 -1.65
CA GLN A 67 2.61 -0.13 -2.08
C GLN A 67 2.79 0.78 -0.87
N PHE A 68 3.99 1.31 -0.66
CA PHE A 68 4.22 2.37 0.33
C PHE A 68 4.06 3.75 -0.31
N ALA A 69 3.41 4.66 0.41
CA ALA A 69 3.11 6.02 -0.06
C ALA A 69 3.18 7.03 1.08
N ASN A 70 3.31 8.31 0.76
CA ASN A 70 3.37 9.40 1.74
C ASN A 70 1.96 9.74 2.30
N ILE A 71 1.89 10.73 3.20
CA ILE A 71 0.64 11.19 3.81
C ILE A 71 -0.43 11.64 2.79
N ARG A 72 -0.03 12.09 1.60
CA ARG A 72 -0.93 12.49 0.51
C ARG A 72 -1.37 11.30 -0.36
N HIS A 73 -1.04 10.07 0.04
CA HIS A 73 -1.29 8.85 -0.72
C HIS A 73 -0.51 8.80 -2.03
N GLU A 74 0.57 9.57 -2.17
CA GLU A 74 1.45 9.54 -3.33
C GLU A 74 2.51 8.46 -3.14
N SER A 75 2.60 7.54 -4.10
CA SER A 75 3.53 6.42 -4.07
C SER A 75 4.99 6.88 -3.96
N TYR A 76 5.79 6.16 -3.17
CA TYR A 76 7.26 6.29 -3.18
C TYR A 76 7.92 5.58 -4.38
N GLY A 77 7.12 4.95 -5.24
CA GLY A 77 7.54 4.30 -6.47
C GLY A 77 7.73 2.78 -6.33
N PRO A 78 8.12 2.11 -7.44
CA PRO A 78 8.21 0.66 -7.48
C PRO A 78 9.24 0.04 -6.53
N GLY A 79 10.31 0.78 -6.19
CA GLY A 79 11.30 0.34 -5.20
C GLY A 79 10.75 0.19 -3.77
N TYR A 80 9.59 0.80 -3.51
CA TYR A 80 8.87 0.72 -2.24
C TYR A 80 7.58 -0.10 -2.37
N SER A 81 7.61 -1.09 -3.26
CA SER A 81 6.49 -2.01 -3.47
C SER A 81 6.94 -3.47 -3.33
N LYS A 82 5.98 -4.35 -3.06
CA LYS A 82 6.18 -5.79 -3.14
C LYS A 82 4.92 -6.47 -3.61
N THR A 83 5.05 -7.34 -4.61
CA THR A 83 3.94 -8.08 -5.20
C THR A 83 3.98 -9.54 -4.77
N ILE A 84 2.81 -10.10 -4.47
CA ILE A 84 2.59 -11.53 -4.30
C ILE A 84 1.44 -11.99 -5.20
N ASN A 85 1.44 -13.28 -5.55
CA ASN A 85 0.30 -13.90 -6.21
C ASN A 85 -0.33 -14.88 -5.21
N VAL A 86 -1.65 -14.83 -5.08
CA VAL A 86 -2.42 -15.70 -4.20
C VAL A 86 -3.55 -16.36 -5.00
N THR A 87 -3.98 -17.53 -4.56
CA THR A 87 -5.20 -18.17 -5.07
C THR A 87 -6.13 -18.38 -3.89
N VAL A 88 -7.36 -17.90 -4.01
CA VAL A 88 -8.42 -18.09 -3.01
C VAL A 88 -9.36 -19.17 -3.53
N GLU A 89 -9.70 -20.11 -2.66
CA GLU A 89 -10.58 -21.26 -2.95
C GLU A 89 -11.97 -21.06 -2.35
#